data_AF-A0A1M4PP55-F1
#
_entry.id   AF-A0A1M4PP55-F1
#
_cell.length_a   1.000
_cell.length_b   1.000
_cell.length_c   1.000
_cell.angle_alpha   90.00
_cell.angle_beta   90.00
_cell.angle_gamma   90.00
#
_symmetry.space_group_name_H-M   'P 1'
#
loop_
_entity.id
_entity.type
_entity.pdbx_description
1 polymer ?
#
loop_
_entity_poly.entity_id
_entity_poly.type
_entity_poly.pdbx_seq_one_letter_code
_entity_poly.pdbx_strand_id
1 'polypeptide(L)'
;MKNPEKFGVAYIGDNKIIDLEEKPKMAFSNLAITGLYAFDKNIFKASREIKPSYRGEYEITDAIRWLLQKEYNVGYQILKDKWRDIGNPTDVIDENIDRLSSIEENIIGEVVNSNITGKVFLGKDSAIYNSVVRGPIIVGEKTIIKHSYIGPYTSIGNGVNIDKSNLENSIILDGCTIWGVESAIDSSIIGEGSTIRNEKGLKKVNKLILGKGSKVNMSS
;
A
#
# COMPACT_ATOMS: atom_id res chain seq x y z
N MET A 1 -3.43 9.22 17.12
CA MET A 1 -2.61 8.68 16.00
C MET A 1 -1.13 8.67 16.37
N LYS A 2 -0.29 7.81 15.76
CA LYS A 2 1.19 7.90 15.88
C LYS A 2 1.73 8.82 14.77
N ASN A 3 2.64 9.74 15.09
CA ASN A 3 3.23 10.75 14.19
C ASN A 3 2.21 11.72 13.53
N PRO A 4 1.38 12.44 14.31
CA PRO A 4 0.43 13.43 13.80
C PRO A 4 1.06 14.54 12.94
N GLU A 5 2.36 14.83 13.11
CA GLU A 5 3.11 15.87 12.38
C GLU A 5 3.19 15.64 10.86
N LYS A 6 2.87 14.43 10.40
CA LYS A 6 2.81 14.09 8.97
C LYS A 6 1.51 14.54 8.29
N PHE A 7 0.53 15.00 9.05
CA PHE A 7 -0.83 15.27 8.61
C PHE A 7 -1.28 16.69 8.98
N GLY A 8 -2.44 17.09 8.47
CA GLY A 8 -3.21 18.17 9.09
C GLY A 8 -3.69 17.75 10.48
N VAL A 9 -3.44 18.57 11.50
CA VAL A 9 -3.78 18.30 12.90
C VAL A 9 -4.87 19.25 13.35
N ALA A 10 -5.90 18.71 14.00
CA ALA A 10 -6.99 19.49 14.59
C ALA A 10 -6.82 19.60 16.11
N TYR A 11 -7.10 20.80 16.63
CA TYR A 11 -7.13 21.08 18.07
C TYR A 11 -8.58 21.28 18.48
N ILE A 12 -9.00 20.58 19.55
CA ILE A 12 -10.38 20.59 20.03
C ILE A 12 -10.41 21.11 21.47
N GLY A 13 -11.29 22.07 21.72
CA GLY A 13 -11.59 22.63 23.04
C GLY A 13 -13.08 22.88 23.16
N ASP A 14 -13.66 22.65 24.34
CA ASP A 14 -15.09 22.84 24.61
C ASP A 14 -16.02 22.19 23.55
N ASN A 15 -15.65 20.99 23.11
CA ASN A 15 -16.37 20.20 22.10
C ASN A 15 -16.54 20.93 20.75
N LYS A 16 -15.55 21.77 20.38
CA LYS A 16 -15.44 22.46 19.09
C LYS A 16 -14.01 22.42 18.58
N ILE A 17 -13.83 22.51 17.26
CA ILE A 17 -12.49 22.74 16.70
C ILE A 17 -12.10 24.18 17.02
N ILE A 18 -10.97 24.36 17.69
CA ILE A 18 -10.42 25.66 18.06
C ILE A 18 -9.32 26.11 17.10
N ASP A 19 -8.58 25.18 16.50
CA ASP A 19 -7.55 25.48 15.50
C ASP A 19 -7.23 24.24 14.64
N LEU A 20 -6.59 24.46 13.48
CA LEU A 20 -6.00 23.41 12.65
C LEU A 20 -4.66 23.87 12.08
N GLU A 21 -3.73 22.93 11.92
CA GLU A 21 -2.40 23.17 11.35
C GLU A 21 -2.01 22.08 10.36
N GLU A 22 -1.52 22.47 9.17
CA GLU A 22 -0.94 21.53 8.21
C GLU A 22 0.47 21.13 8.62
N LYS A 23 0.72 19.83 8.81
CA LYS A 23 2.05 19.25 9.04
C LYS A 23 2.88 20.05 10.05
N PRO A 24 2.37 20.24 11.29
CA PRO A 24 3.05 21.07 12.27
C PRO A 24 4.39 20.45 12.63
N LYS A 25 5.40 21.29 12.91
CA LYS A 25 6.72 20.82 13.35
C LYS A 25 6.65 20.02 14.66
N MET A 26 5.68 20.34 15.50
CA MET A 26 5.38 19.67 16.75
C MET A 26 3.87 19.70 16.95
N ALA A 27 3.23 18.55 17.10
CA ALA A 27 1.79 18.46 17.28
C ALA A 27 1.43 18.32 18.77
N PHE A 28 0.57 19.21 19.28
CA PHE A 28 0.04 19.10 20.65
C PHE A 28 -1.31 18.38 20.71
N SER A 29 -1.75 17.82 19.57
CA SER A 29 -2.95 17.02 19.44
C SER A 29 -2.62 15.74 18.67
N ASN A 30 -3.30 14.65 19.02
CA ASN A 30 -3.16 13.36 18.35
C ASN A 30 -4.28 13.11 17.32
N LEU A 31 -5.10 14.14 17.04
CA LEU A 31 -6.22 14.14 16.11
C LEU A 31 -5.77 14.63 14.73
N ALA A 32 -5.49 13.67 13.85
CA ALA A 32 -5.20 13.97 12.45
C ALA A 32 -6.50 14.07 11.63
N ILE A 33 -6.48 14.94 10.63
CA ILE A 33 -7.58 15.15 9.69
C ILE A 33 -7.52 14.06 8.62
N THR A 34 -8.63 13.37 8.41
CA THR A 34 -8.69 12.18 7.55
C THR A 34 -8.98 12.47 6.07
N GLY A 35 -9.02 13.76 5.69
CA GLY A 35 -9.33 14.18 4.32
C GLY A 35 -10.81 14.08 3.92
N LEU A 36 -11.71 13.83 4.87
CA LEU A 36 -13.16 13.76 4.63
C LEU A 36 -13.82 15.06 5.05
N TYR A 37 -14.47 15.74 4.11
CA TYR A 37 -15.07 17.04 4.34
C TYR A 37 -16.46 17.14 3.72
N ALA A 38 -17.36 17.83 4.42
CA ALA A 38 -18.62 18.31 3.87
C ALA A 38 -18.66 19.83 4.02
N PHE A 39 -18.71 20.55 2.90
CA PHE A 39 -18.68 22.01 2.87
C PHE A 39 -19.94 22.59 2.24
N ASP A 40 -20.34 23.75 2.74
CA ASP A 40 -21.24 24.63 2.01
C ASP A 40 -20.44 25.60 1.10
N LYS A 41 -21.14 26.50 0.43
CA LYS A 41 -20.54 27.47 -0.50
C LYS A 41 -19.51 28.43 0.12
N ASN A 42 -19.45 28.56 1.45
CA ASN A 42 -18.51 29.48 2.10
C ASN A 42 -17.05 29.03 1.95
N ILE A 43 -16.81 27.74 1.68
CA ILE A 43 -15.45 27.24 1.40
C ILE A 43 -14.80 27.98 0.22
N PHE A 44 -15.57 28.34 -0.81
CA PHE A 44 -15.04 29.09 -1.96
C PHE A 44 -14.58 30.51 -1.60
N LYS A 45 -15.16 31.11 -0.54
CA LYS A 45 -14.64 32.38 -0.01
C LYS A 45 -13.30 32.14 0.66
N ALA A 46 -13.22 31.14 1.54
CA ALA A 46 -11.97 30.78 2.21
C ALA A 46 -10.85 30.47 1.21
N SER A 47 -11.12 29.66 0.18
CA SER A 47 -10.14 29.31 -0.85
C SER A 47 -9.58 30.50 -1.64
N ARG A 48 -10.32 31.61 -1.74
CA ARG A 48 -9.85 32.84 -2.40
C ARG A 48 -9.01 33.74 -1.50
N GLU A 49 -9.13 33.57 -0.18
CA GLU A 49 -8.50 34.43 0.82
C GLU A 49 -7.21 33.82 1.40
N ILE A 50 -7.09 32.49 1.38
CA ILE A 50 -5.87 31.81 1.81
C ILE A 50 -4.69 32.13 0.89
N LYS A 51 -3.48 31.99 1.43
CA LYS A 51 -2.22 32.19 0.70
C LYS A 51 -1.48 30.86 0.59
N PRO A 52 -0.57 30.70 -0.38
CA PRO A 52 0.28 29.53 -0.45
C PRO A 52 1.05 29.33 0.86
N SER A 53 1.13 28.08 1.31
CA SER A 53 1.95 27.67 2.46
C SER A 53 3.43 27.83 2.16
N TYR A 54 4.29 27.54 3.13
CA TYR A 54 5.75 27.51 2.92
C TYR A 54 6.17 26.49 1.84
N ARG A 55 5.29 25.56 1.47
CA ARG A 55 5.48 24.57 0.39
C ARG A 55 5.04 25.10 -0.98
N GLY A 56 4.44 26.29 -1.03
CA GLY A 56 3.85 26.86 -2.25
C GLY A 56 2.49 26.26 -2.63
N GLU A 57 1.87 25.48 -1.74
CA GLU A 57 0.56 24.85 -1.95
C GLU A 57 -0.55 25.61 -1.22
N TYR A 58 -1.77 25.58 -1.75
CA TYR A 58 -2.95 26.08 -1.04
C TYR A 58 -3.54 24.94 -0.20
N GLU A 59 -3.40 25.04 1.11
CA GLU A 59 -3.76 23.96 2.03
C GLU A 59 -5.25 24.04 2.44
N ILE A 60 -5.95 22.91 2.45
CA ILE A 60 -7.36 22.88 2.87
C ILE A 60 -7.53 23.21 4.36
N THR A 61 -6.53 22.87 5.17
CA THR A 61 -6.44 23.20 6.60
C THR A 61 -6.44 24.71 6.84
N ASP A 62 -5.71 25.47 6.02
CA ASP A 62 -5.74 26.94 6.06
C ASP A 62 -7.13 27.49 5.72
N ALA A 63 -7.84 26.87 4.76
CA ALA A 63 -9.20 27.29 4.40
C ALA A 63 -10.21 27.00 5.53
N ILE A 64 -10.11 25.84 6.18
CA ILE A 64 -10.96 25.50 7.33
C ILE A 64 -10.66 26.43 8.51
N ARG A 65 -9.37 26.70 8.77
CA ARG A 65 -8.95 27.65 9.80
C ARG A 65 -9.47 29.06 9.53
N TRP A 66 -9.47 29.50 8.27
CA TRP A 66 -10.08 30.78 7.87
C TRP A 66 -11.58 30.81 8.20
N LEU A 67 -12.31 29.72 7.95
CA LEU A 67 -13.73 29.63 8.31
C LEU A 67 -13.96 29.75 9.82
N LEU A 68 -13.13 29.08 10.63
CA LEU A 68 -13.16 29.20 12.10
C LEU A 68 -12.92 30.64 12.56
N GLN A 69 -11.89 31.30 12.02
CA GLN A 69 -11.55 32.69 12.36
C GLN A 69 -12.62 33.70 11.95
N LYS A 70 -13.48 33.35 10.99
CA LYS A 70 -14.64 34.14 10.57
C LYS A 70 -15.95 33.70 11.24
N GLU A 71 -15.85 32.88 12.29
CA GLU A 71 -16.97 32.41 13.12
C GLU A 71 -18.03 31.62 12.34
N TYR A 72 -17.65 30.98 11.23
CA TYR A 72 -18.53 30.01 10.56
C TYR A 72 -18.63 28.73 11.40
N ASN A 73 -19.76 28.03 11.28
CA ASN A 73 -19.97 26.76 11.97
C ASN A 73 -19.16 25.64 11.31
N VAL A 74 -18.13 25.16 12.01
CA VAL A 74 -17.30 24.02 11.58
C VAL A 74 -17.47 22.89 12.59
N GLY A 75 -18.21 21.85 12.18
CA GLY A 75 -18.39 20.63 12.95
C GLY A 75 -17.26 19.61 12.72
N TYR A 76 -17.18 18.61 13.59
CA TYR A 76 -16.27 17.48 13.42
C TYR A 76 -16.94 16.17 13.83
N GLN A 77 -16.37 15.07 13.35
CA GLN A 77 -16.68 13.72 13.81
C GLN A 77 -15.37 12.96 13.97
N ILE A 78 -15.19 12.34 15.15
CA ILE A 78 -14.01 11.52 15.43
C ILE A 78 -14.29 10.11 14.89
N LEU A 79 -13.46 9.67 13.94
CA LEU A 79 -13.43 8.29 13.49
C LEU A 79 -12.78 7.42 14.57
N LYS A 80 -13.52 6.40 15.03
CA LYS A 80 -13.04 5.44 16.04
C LYS A 80 -12.29 4.26 15.43
N ASP A 81 -12.56 3.97 14.16
CA ASP A 81 -11.98 2.86 13.44
C ASP A 81 -10.58 3.19 12.90
N LYS A 82 -9.85 2.13 12.50
CA LYS A 82 -8.50 2.27 11.94
C LYS A 82 -8.55 3.09 10.66
N TRP A 83 -7.91 4.26 10.68
CA TRP A 83 -7.64 5.08 9.51
C TRP A 83 -6.14 5.07 9.23
N ARG A 84 -5.76 4.80 7.99
CA ARG A 84 -4.36 4.80 7.52
C ARG A 84 -4.29 5.56 6.20
N ASP A 85 -3.40 6.53 6.15
CA ASP A 85 -3.00 7.14 4.88
C ASP A 85 -1.99 6.22 4.19
N ILE A 86 -2.19 5.94 2.92
CA ILE A 86 -1.29 5.13 2.11
C ILE A 86 -0.48 6.10 1.25
N GLY A 87 0.62 6.61 1.83
CA GLY A 87 1.42 7.67 1.22
C GLY A 87 2.73 7.19 0.61
N ASN A 88 3.21 6.00 0.99
CA ASN A 88 4.45 5.42 0.49
C ASN A 88 4.33 3.90 0.22
N PRO A 89 5.25 3.29 -0.55
CA PRO A 89 5.19 1.86 -0.86
C PRO A 89 5.23 0.93 0.36
N THR A 90 5.92 1.31 1.44
CA THR A 90 5.96 0.50 2.66
C THR A 90 4.60 0.46 3.37
N ASP A 91 3.81 1.54 3.32
CA ASP A 91 2.44 1.55 3.85
C ASP A 91 1.53 0.55 3.12
N VAL A 92 1.76 0.36 1.81
CA VAL A 92 1.02 -0.61 0.98
C VAL A 92 1.36 -2.05 1.38
N ILE A 93 2.64 -2.33 1.68
CA ILE A 93 3.07 -3.65 2.15
C ILE A 93 2.46 -3.96 3.52
N ASP A 94 2.50 -2.99 4.45
CA ASP A 94 1.89 -3.15 5.79
C ASP A 94 0.38 -3.42 5.70
N GLU A 95 -0.31 -2.72 4.79
CA GLU A 95 -1.74 -2.95 4.54
C GLU A 95 -2.00 -4.33 3.92
N ASN A 96 -1.13 -4.80 3.03
CA ASN A 96 -1.21 -6.14 2.47
C ASN A 96 -1.03 -7.22 3.56
N ILE A 97 -0.08 -7.06 4.48
CA ILE A 97 0.09 -7.95 5.64
C ILE A 97 -1.20 -7.99 6.48
N ASP A 98 -1.73 -6.81 6.83
CA ASP A 98 -2.95 -6.68 7.64
C ASP A 98 -4.15 -7.37 6.97
N ARG A 99 -4.30 -7.22 5.65
CA ARG A 99 -5.36 -7.87 4.87
C ARG A 99 -5.17 -9.37 4.77
N LEU A 100 -3.95 -9.83 4.49
CA LEU A 100 -3.65 -11.26 4.36
C LEU A 100 -3.80 -12.00 5.70
N SER A 101 -3.58 -11.32 6.83
CA SER A 101 -3.75 -11.90 8.17
C SER A 101 -5.18 -12.39 8.44
N SER A 102 -6.18 -11.75 7.82
CA SER A 102 -7.60 -12.03 8.05
C SER A 102 -8.27 -12.86 6.95
N ILE A 103 -7.53 -13.34 5.95
CA ILE A 103 -8.12 -14.12 4.86
C ILE A 103 -8.71 -15.44 5.37
N GLU A 104 -9.65 -15.95 4.59
CA GLU A 104 -10.13 -17.32 4.68
C GLU A 104 -9.46 -18.16 3.60
N GLU A 105 -9.24 -19.44 3.91
CA GLU A 105 -8.69 -20.38 2.94
C GLU A 105 -9.75 -20.75 1.90
N ASN A 106 -9.36 -20.72 0.62
CA ASN A 106 -10.22 -21.15 -0.48
C ASN A 106 -9.38 -21.56 -1.69
N ILE A 107 -9.41 -22.82 -2.06
CA ILE A 107 -8.63 -23.36 -3.18
C ILE A 107 -9.58 -23.80 -4.29
N ILE A 108 -9.70 -22.97 -5.33
CA ILE A 108 -10.48 -23.25 -6.55
C ILE A 108 -9.57 -23.81 -7.66
N GLY A 109 -8.32 -23.32 -7.72
CA GLY A 109 -7.30 -23.80 -8.65
C GLY A 109 -6.72 -25.17 -8.31
N GLU A 110 -5.74 -25.60 -9.10
CA GLU A 110 -5.13 -26.93 -8.98
C GLU A 110 -3.82 -26.89 -8.18
N VAL A 111 -3.59 -27.87 -7.32
CA VAL A 111 -2.32 -28.04 -6.60
C VAL A 111 -1.77 -29.44 -6.90
N VAL A 112 -0.59 -29.50 -7.52
CA VAL A 112 0.02 -30.76 -7.97
C VAL A 112 1.44 -30.87 -7.42
N ASN A 113 1.76 -31.99 -6.76
CA ASN A 113 3.09 -32.30 -6.22
C ASN A 113 3.70 -31.14 -5.40
N SER A 114 2.87 -30.43 -4.64
CA SER A 114 3.27 -29.21 -3.92
C SER A 114 2.92 -29.31 -2.44
N ASN A 115 3.69 -28.64 -1.60
CA ASN A 115 3.44 -28.58 -0.16
C ASN A 115 2.83 -27.22 0.20
N ILE A 116 1.64 -27.24 0.79
CA ILE A 116 0.93 -26.04 1.23
C ILE A 116 0.80 -26.08 2.76
N THR A 117 1.18 -24.99 3.42
CA THR A 117 0.99 -24.80 4.86
C THR A 117 0.41 -23.42 5.14
N GLY A 118 -0.49 -23.29 6.12
CA GLY A 118 -1.17 -22.03 6.41
C GLY A 118 -2.24 -21.66 5.38
N LYS A 119 -2.89 -20.51 5.59
CA LYS A 119 -4.06 -20.09 4.81
C LYS A 119 -3.69 -19.75 3.37
N VAL A 120 -4.39 -20.33 2.39
CA VAL A 120 -4.19 -20.03 0.97
C VAL A 120 -5.50 -19.76 0.27
N PHE A 121 -5.56 -18.65 -0.46
CA PHE A 121 -6.56 -18.43 -1.49
C PHE A 121 -5.93 -18.72 -2.86
N LEU A 122 -6.53 -19.62 -3.64
CA LEU A 122 -6.09 -19.98 -4.99
C LEU A 122 -7.25 -19.83 -5.98
N GLY A 123 -7.19 -18.80 -6.83
CA GLY A 123 -8.24 -18.42 -7.77
C GLY A 123 -8.52 -19.45 -8.86
N LYS A 124 -9.59 -19.23 -9.62
CA LYS A 124 -9.99 -20.12 -10.72
C LYS A 124 -8.93 -20.18 -11.83
N ASP A 125 -8.81 -21.33 -12.47
CA ASP A 125 -7.89 -21.58 -13.61
C ASP A 125 -6.41 -21.33 -13.28
N SER A 126 -6.08 -21.23 -11.99
CA SER A 126 -4.73 -21.09 -11.48
C SER A 126 -4.20 -22.44 -11.02
N ALA A 127 -2.88 -22.59 -11.00
CA ALA A 127 -2.28 -23.84 -10.57
C ALA A 127 -0.88 -23.70 -9.97
N ILE A 128 -0.59 -24.56 -8.99
CA ILE A 128 0.68 -24.63 -8.26
C ILE A 128 1.28 -26.02 -8.48
N TYR A 129 2.48 -26.07 -9.07
CA TYR A 129 3.17 -27.31 -9.43
C TYR A 129 4.55 -27.40 -8.78
N ASN A 130 4.89 -28.55 -8.20
CA ASN A 130 6.24 -28.84 -7.70
C ASN A 130 6.82 -27.72 -6.81
N SER A 131 5.98 -27.09 -5.98
CA SER A 131 6.31 -25.86 -5.24
C SER A 131 6.03 -26.00 -3.76
N VAL A 132 6.57 -25.07 -2.98
CA VAL A 132 6.30 -24.94 -1.54
C VAL A 132 5.62 -23.61 -1.29
N VAL A 133 4.50 -23.62 -0.57
CA VAL A 133 3.74 -22.44 -0.23
C VAL A 133 3.49 -22.38 1.27
N ARG A 134 3.73 -21.20 1.84
CA ARG A 134 3.48 -20.89 3.24
C ARG A 134 2.58 -19.66 3.33
N GLY A 135 1.37 -19.86 3.82
CA GLY A 135 0.36 -18.83 4.02
C GLY A 135 0.63 -17.92 5.24
N PRO A 136 -0.09 -16.79 5.35
CA PRO A 136 -1.21 -16.42 4.49
C PRO A 136 -0.77 -15.89 3.12
N ILE A 137 -1.36 -16.41 2.03
CA ILE A 137 -1.17 -15.88 0.68
C ILE A 137 -2.47 -15.85 -0.12
N ILE A 138 -2.53 -14.96 -1.13
CA ILE A 138 -3.56 -14.94 -2.15
C ILE A 138 -2.92 -15.11 -3.52
N VAL A 139 -3.53 -15.95 -4.36
CA VAL A 139 -3.18 -16.14 -5.76
C VAL A 139 -4.42 -15.90 -6.62
N GLY A 140 -4.32 -14.94 -7.54
CA GLY A 140 -5.37 -14.57 -8.48
C GLY A 140 -5.68 -15.64 -9.52
N GLU A 141 -6.64 -15.35 -10.39
CA GLU A 141 -7.08 -16.26 -11.44
C GLU A 141 -6.03 -16.43 -12.53
N LYS A 142 -6.03 -17.59 -13.20
CA LYS A 142 -5.17 -17.87 -14.37
C LYS A 142 -3.67 -17.72 -14.07
N THR A 143 -3.28 -17.82 -12.80
CA THR A 143 -1.91 -17.68 -12.34
C THR A 143 -1.25 -19.05 -12.21
N ILE A 144 0.00 -19.16 -12.65
CA ILE A 144 0.73 -20.42 -12.68
C ILE A 144 2.03 -20.28 -11.90
N ILE A 145 2.21 -21.15 -10.90
CA ILE A 145 3.39 -21.19 -10.02
C ILE A 145 4.06 -22.55 -10.17
N LYS A 146 5.35 -22.60 -10.49
CA LYS A 146 6.11 -23.83 -10.72
C LYS A 146 7.48 -23.80 -10.05
N HIS A 147 7.93 -24.91 -9.49
CA HIS A 147 9.31 -25.06 -8.95
C HIS A 147 9.75 -23.90 -8.04
N SER A 148 8.81 -23.34 -7.26
CA SER A 148 9.01 -22.06 -6.57
C SER A 148 8.72 -22.20 -5.07
N TYR A 149 9.26 -21.28 -4.29
CA TYR A 149 8.85 -21.06 -2.90
C TYR A 149 8.08 -19.75 -2.81
N ILE A 150 6.86 -19.82 -2.27
CA ILE A 150 6.04 -18.64 -1.98
C ILE A 150 5.83 -18.57 -0.47
N GLY A 151 6.44 -17.58 0.16
CA GLY A 151 6.38 -17.31 1.59
C GLY A 151 5.18 -16.45 2.00
N PRO A 152 4.96 -16.32 3.32
CA PRO A 152 3.83 -15.61 3.89
C PRO A 152 3.73 -14.17 3.44
N TYR A 153 2.50 -13.64 3.52
CA TYR A 153 2.16 -12.26 3.17
C TYR A 153 2.44 -11.88 1.72
N THR A 154 2.50 -12.87 0.84
CA THR A 154 2.62 -12.65 -0.60
C THR A 154 1.23 -12.59 -1.23
N SER A 155 0.93 -11.52 -1.96
CA SER A 155 -0.26 -11.42 -2.82
C SER A 155 0.15 -11.44 -4.28
N ILE A 156 -0.50 -12.30 -5.06
CA ILE A 156 -0.20 -12.52 -6.47
C ILE A 156 -1.46 -12.27 -7.28
N GLY A 157 -1.39 -11.36 -8.23
CA GLY A 157 -2.47 -10.97 -9.11
C GLY A 157 -2.88 -12.03 -10.13
N ASN A 158 -3.70 -11.63 -11.09
CA ASN A 158 -4.21 -12.51 -12.14
C ASN A 158 -3.21 -12.69 -13.28
N GLY A 159 -3.22 -13.85 -13.93
CA GLY A 159 -2.40 -14.11 -15.12
C GLY A 159 -0.89 -14.05 -14.87
N VAL A 160 -0.46 -14.22 -13.62
CA VAL A 160 0.96 -14.17 -13.25
C VAL A 160 1.61 -15.52 -13.54
N ASN A 161 2.85 -15.50 -14.02
CA ASN A 161 3.65 -16.70 -14.25
C ASN A 161 4.91 -16.67 -13.40
N ILE A 162 5.06 -17.63 -12.50
CA ILE A 162 6.20 -17.74 -11.58
C ILE A 162 6.84 -19.11 -11.77
N ASP A 163 8.12 -19.15 -12.10
CA ASP A 163 8.86 -20.41 -12.21
C ASP A 163 10.28 -20.27 -11.65
N LYS A 164 10.75 -21.30 -10.94
CA LYS A 164 12.10 -21.36 -10.34
C LYS A 164 12.47 -20.11 -9.55
N SER A 165 11.54 -19.60 -8.73
CA SER A 165 11.71 -18.32 -8.05
C SER A 165 11.24 -18.37 -6.60
N ASN A 166 11.79 -17.48 -5.76
CA ASN A 166 11.47 -17.39 -4.35
C ASN A 166 10.87 -16.00 -4.04
N LEU A 167 9.66 -15.96 -3.47
CA LEU A 167 8.97 -14.71 -3.10
C LEU A 167 8.50 -14.78 -1.64
N GLU A 168 8.56 -13.67 -0.91
CA GLU A 168 7.96 -13.52 0.42
C GLU A 168 7.55 -12.07 0.65
N ASN A 169 6.55 -11.81 1.51
CA ASN A 169 6.15 -10.48 1.95
C ASN A 169 6.02 -9.44 0.80
N SER A 170 5.49 -9.85 -0.35
CA SER A 170 5.54 -9.06 -1.57
C SER A 170 4.19 -9.01 -2.30
N ILE A 171 3.98 -7.94 -3.06
CA ILE A 171 2.78 -7.72 -3.87
C ILE A 171 3.17 -7.83 -5.34
N ILE A 172 2.65 -8.84 -6.03
CA ILE A 172 2.88 -9.07 -7.46
C ILE A 172 1.59 -8.74 -8.20
N LEU A 173 1.59 -7.66 -9.00
CA LEU A 173 0.41 -7.26 -9.75
C LEU A 173 0.18 -8.14 -10.99
N ASP A 174 -0.97 -7.94 -11.63
CA ASP A 174 -1.47 -8.76 -12.74
C ASP A 174 -0.46 -8.86 -13.90
N GLY A 175 -0.50 -9.99 -14.61
CA GLY A 175 0.26 -10.23 -15.83
C GLY A 175 1.79 -10.30 -15.66
N CYS A 176 2.31 -10.32 -14.43
CA CYS A 176 3.74 -10.40 -14.20
C CYS A 176 4.34 -11.74 -14.63
N THR A 177 5.62 -11.73 -15.02
CA THR A 177 6.41 -12.94 -15.22
C THR A 177 7.67 -12.91 -14.37
N ILE A 178 7.85 -13.90 -13.49
CA ILE A 178 9.01 -14.02 -12.60
C ILE A 178 9.68 -15.37 -12.85
N TRP A 179 10.95 -15.37 -13.25
CA TRP A 179 11.63 -16.58 -13.69
C TRP A 179 13.09 -16.67 -13.22
N GLY A 180 13.45 -17.79 -12.59
CA GLY A 180 14.84 -18.10 -12.22
C GLY A 180 15.42 -17.22 -11.11
N VAL A 181 14.58 -16.55 -10.32
CA VAL A 181 15.03 -15.64 -9.27
C VAL A 181 15.34 -16.44 -7.99
N GLU A 182 16.59 -16.87 -7.86
CA GLU A 182 17.05 -17.73 -6.76
C GLU A 182 17.09 -17.01 -5.41
N SER A 183 17.47 -15.73 -5.40
CA SER A 183 17.39 -14.89 -4.20
C SER A 183 15.94 -14.52 -3.91
N ALA A 184 15.50 -14.59 -2.66
CA ALA A 184 14.13 -14.20 -2.32
C ALA A 184 13.84 -12.74 -2.70
N ILE A 185 12.75 -12.52 -3.44
CA ILE A 185 12.13 -11.20 -3.57
C ILE A 185 11.29 -10.99 -2.32
N ASP A 186 11.73 -10.07 -1.46
CA ASP A 186 11.11 -9.77 -0.18
C ASP A 186 10.68 -8.30 -0.10
N SER A 187 9.60 -8.02 0.63
CA SER A 187 9.15 -6.65 0.94
C SER A 187 9.08 -5.75 -0.30
N SER A 188 8.54 -6.31 -1.40
CA SER A 188 8.59 -5.70 -2.74
C SER A 188 7.22 -5.54 -3.37
N ILE A 189 7.08 -4.55 -4.25
CA ILE A 189 5.89 -4.34 -5.07
C ILE A 189 6.30 -4.40 -6.54
N ILE A 190 5.76 -5.38 -7.27
CA ILE A 190 6.06 -5.61 -8.68
C ILE A 190 4.87 -5.15 -9.51
N GLY A 191 5.09 -4.12 -10.33
CA GLY A 191 4.06 -3.45 -11.12
C GLY A 191 3.45 -4.34 -12.22
N GLU A 192 2.23 -4.02 -12.65
CA GLU A 192 1.49 -4.80 -13.65
C GLU A 192 2.31 -5.05 -14.93
N GLY A 193 2.24 -6.27 -15.45
CA GLY A 193 2.94 -6.69 -16.67
C GLY A 193 4.47 -6.74 -16.56
N SER A 194 5.04 -6.51 -15.37
CA SER A 194 6.48 -6.50 -15.19
C SER A 194 7.09 -7.88 -15.35
N THR A 195 8.35 -7.91 -15.80
CA THR A 195 9.10 -9.14 -16.01
C THR A 195 10.40 -9.10 -15.21
N ILE A 196 10.62 -10.10 -14.35
CA ILE A 196 11.87 -10.32 -13.63
C ILE A 196 12.41 -11.67 -14.05
N ARG A 197 13.59 -11.70 -14.68
CA ARG A 197 14.20 -12.94 -15.15
C ARG A 197 15.68 -12.97 -14.83
N ASN A 198 16.16 -14.13 -14.41
CA ASN A 198 17.58 -14.41 -14.30
C ASN A 198 18.07 -15.12 -15.55
N GLU A 199 18.74 -14.39 -16.44
CA GLU A 199 19.34 -14.98 -17.64
C GLU A 199 20.70 -15.59 -17.29
N LYS A 200 20.91 -16.86 -17.65
CA LYS A 200 22.22 -17.49 -17.49
C LYS A 200 23.22 -16.87 -18.47
N GLY A 201 24.25 -16.23 -17.93
CA GLY A 201 25.35 -15.66 -18.70
C GLY A 201 26.70 -15.97 -18.05
N LEU A 202 27.79 -15.76 -18.81
CA LEU A 202 29.17 -15.96 -18.33
C LEU A 202 29.55 -15.00 -17.18
N LYS A 203 28.80 -13.90 -17.01
CA LYS A 203 29.00 -12.90 -15.95
C LYS A 203 27.64 -12.52 -15.36
N LYS A 204 27.59 -12.32 -14.05
CA LYS A 204 26.44 -11.74 -13.35
C LYS A 204 26.29 -10.27 -13.78
N VAL A 205 25.20 -9.95 -14.47
CA VAL A 205 24.89 -8.61 -14.96
C VAL A 205 23.43 -8.29 -14.63
N ASN A 206 23.17 -7.10 -14.12
CA ASN A 206 21.83 -6.60 -13.87
C ASN A 206 21.40 -5.72 -15.04
N LYS A 207 20.31 -6.09 -15.72
CA LYS A 207 19.68 -5.28 -16.77
C LYS A 207 18.34 -4.76 -16.24
N LEU A 208 18.19 -3.45 -16.18
CA LEU A 208 17.04 -2.79 -15.56
C LEU A 208 16.36 -1.86 -16.55
N ILE A 209 15.03 -1.92 -16.61
CA ILE A 209 14.16 -0.93 -17.28
C ILE A 209 13.25 -0.38 -16.20
N LEU A 210 13.37 0.92 -15.88
CA LEU A 210 12.72 1.53 -14.73
C LEU A 210 11.81 2.68 -15.15
N GLY A 211 10.62 2.75 -14.56
CA GLY A 211 9.66 3.84 -14.73
C GLY A 211 9.85 4.97 -13.72
N LYS A 212 8.96 5.97 -13.77
CA LYS A 212 8.96 7.11 -12.84
C LYS A 212 8.74 6.64 -11.39
N GLY A 213 9.60 7.08 -10.48
CA GLY A 213 9.48 6.78 -9.04
C GLY A 213 9.98 5.39 -8.63
N SER A 214 10.56 4.62 -9.56
CA SER A 214 11.14 3.30 -9.26
C SER A 214 12.28 3.40 -8.24
N LYS A 215 12.32 2.47 -7.29
CA LYS A 215 13.44 2.29 -6.36
C LYS A 215 13.90 0.85 -6.45
N VAL A 216 15.20 0.64 -6.65
CA VAL A 216 15.79 -0.70 -6.77
C VAL A 216 16.88 -0.85 -5.72
N ASN A 217 16.71 -1.81 -4.83
CA ASN A 217 17.72 -2.24 -3.87
C ASN A 217 18.18 -3.64 -4.28
N MET A 218 19.47 -3.80 -4.58
CA MET A 218 20.03 -5.09 -4.98
C MET A 218 20.85 -5.64 -3.82
N SER A 219 20.55 -6.86 -3.40
CA SER A 219 21.41 -7.63 -2.50
C SER A 219 22.55 -8.27 -3.29
N SER A 220 23.75 -8.25 -2.73
CA SER A 220 24.98 -8.78 -3.36
C SER A 220 25.14 -10.27 -3.11
#